data_AF-A0A7W0J2M4-F1
#
_entry.id   AF-A0A7W0J2M4-F1
#
_cell.length_a   1.000
_cell.length_b   1.000
_cell.length_c   1.000
_cell.angle_alpha   90.00
_cell.angle_beta   90.00
_cell.angle_gamma   90.00
#
_symmetry.space_group_name_H-M   'P 1'
#
loop_
_entity.id
_entity.type
_entity.pdbx_description
1 polymer ?
#
loop_
_entity_poly.entity_id
_entity_poly.type
_entity_poly.pdbx_seq_one_letter_code
_entity_poly.pdbx_strand_id
1 'polypeptide(L)' 'MAREKFIQITTSSDSRKALEKIAQELISGRLAACVQIIGKVTSVYRWKGHICRAEEYLCFIKTRKGLFNSVGKIIKKLHN' A
#
# COMPACT_ATOMS: atom_id res chain seq x y z
N MET A 1 -24.20 17.78 -6.65
CA MET A 1 -23.24 17.08 -5.76
C MET A 1 -22.18 16.44 -6.64
N ALA A 2 -20.89 16.73 -6.43
CA ALA A 2 -19.83 16.09 -7.19
C ALA A 2 -19.79 14.59 -6.85
N ARG A 3 -19.81 13.71 -7.87
CA ARG A 3 -19.66 12.27 -7.66
C ARG A 3 -18.32 11.99 -6.99
N GLU A 4 -18.36 11.37 -5.81
CA GLU A 4 -17.15 10.97 -5.10
C GLU A 4 -16.42 9.90 -5.91
N LYS A 5 -15.15 10.16 -6.25
CA LYS A 5 -14.35 9.27 -7.10
C LYS A 5 -13.62 8.25 -6.23
N PHE A 6 -13.77 6.97 -6.54
CA PHE A 6 -13.01 5.89 -5.90
C PHE A 6 -11.68 5.68 -6.62
N ILE A 7 -10.66 5.25 -5.87
CA ILE A 7 -9.32 4.96 -6.37
C ILE A 7 -8.80 3.66 -5.74
N GLN A 8 -7.85 3.02 -6.43
CA GLN A 8 -7.02 1.97 -5.87
C GLN A 8 -5.58 2.49 -5.74
N ILE A 9 -5.01 2.40 -4.54
CA ILE A 9 -3.61 2.71 -4.26
C ILE A 9 -2.86 1.39 -4.16
N THR A 10 -1.67 1.32 -4.76
CA THR A 10 -0.79 0.15 -4.72
C THR A 10 0.51 0.51 -4.02
N THR A 11 0.97 -0.33 -3.11
CA THR A 11 2.30 -0.24 -2.46
C THR A 11 2.87 -1.65 -2.28
N SER A 12 4.17 -1.76 -2.03
CA SER A 12 4.84 -3.03 -1.74
C SER A 12 5.74 -2.92 -0.51
N SER A 13 6.03 -4.04 0.15
CA SER A 13 7.02 -4.13 1.22
C SER A 13 7.54 -5.57 1.30
N ASP A 14 8.79 -5.75 1.69
CA ASP A 14 9.40 -7.04 2.01
C ASP A 14 8.84 -7.66 3.32
N SER A 15 8.09 -6.87 4.11
CA SER A 15 7.49 -7.28 5.38
C SER A 15 5.97 -7.40 5.27
N ARG A 16 5.48 -8.63 5.19
CA ARG A 16 4.02 -8.93 5.27
C ARG A 16 3.39 -8.32 6.53
N LYS A 17 4.09 -8.39 7.68
CA LYS A 17 3.62 -7.85 8.95
C LYS A 17 3.47 -6.32 8.91
N ALA A 18 4.37 -5.61 8.22
CA ALA A 18 4.23 -4.16 8.03
C ALA A 18 2.97 -3.84 7.22
N LEU A 19 2.71 -4.57 6.14
CA LEU A 19 1.49 -4.41 5.33
C LEU A 19 0.21 -4.76 6.10
N GLU A 20 0.22 -5.80 6.94
CA GLU A 20 -0.91 -6.15 7.81
C GLU A 20 -1.21 -5.04 8.82
N LYS A 21 -0.17 -4.41 9.40
CA LYS A 21 -0.32 -3.26 10.29
C LYS A 21 -0.88 -2.03 9.55
N ILE A 22 -0.39 -1.75 8.34
CA ILE A 22 -0.94 -0.70 7.48
C ILE A 22 -2.41 -0.97 7.18
N ALA A 23 -2.76 -2.20 6.81
CA ALA A 23 -4.14 -2.58 6.52
C ALA A 23 -5.05 -2.35 7.73
N GLN A 24 -4.64 -2.80 8.92
CA GLN A 24 -5.40 -2.62 10.15
C GLN A 24 -5.63 -1.14 10.47
N GLU A 25 -4.59 -0.32 10.41
CA GLU A 25 -4.68 1.12 10.70
C GLU A 25 -5.61 1.84 9.72
N LEU A 26 -5.54 1.51 8.43
CA LEU A 26 -6.37 2.12 7.40
C LEU A 26 -7.86 1.75 7.54
N ILE A 27 -8.17 0.48 7.88
CA ILE A 27 -9.55 0.03 8.09
C ILE A 27 -10.11 0.61 9.39
N SER A 28 -9.37 0.52 10.50
CA SER A 28 -9.78 1.08 11.80
C SER A 28 -10.00 2.59 11.72
N GLY A 29 -9.16 3.32 10.98
CA GLY A 29 -9.30 4.76 10.75
C GLY A 29 -10.35 5.15 9.70
N ARG A 30 -11.07 4.19 9.12
CA ARG A 30 -12.04 4.39 8.01
C ARG A 30 -11.44 5.14 6.81
N LEU A 31 -10.13 4.96 6.60
CA LEU A 31 -9.36 5.57 5.51
C LEU A 31 -9.34 4.71 4.24
N ALA A 32 -9.70 3.44 4.35
CA ALA A 32 -9.92 2.54 3.23
C ALA A 32 -11.15 1.66 3.50
N ALA A 33 -11.81 1.20 2.44
CA ALA A 33 -12.92 0.25 2.56
C ALA A 33 -12.43 -1.20 2.57
N CYS A 34 -11.31 -1.46 1.89
CA CYS A 34 -10.73 -2.80 1.78
C CYS A 34 -9.23 -2.69 1.46
N VAL A 35 -8.46 -3.65 1.97
CA VAL A 35 -7.05 -3.83 1.66
C VAL A 35 -6.82 -5.30 1.33
N GLN A 36 -6.10 -5.58 0.24
CA GLN A 36 -5.72 -6.94 -0.17
C GLN A 36 -4.20 -7.02 -0.18
N ILE A 37 -3.65 -8.04 0.50
CA ILE A 37 -2.21 -8.32 0.52
C ILE A 37 -1.97 -9.57 -0.32
N ILE A 38 -1.12 -9.46 -1.35
CA ILE A 38 -0.84 -10.53 -2.31
C ILE A 38 0.66 -10.77 -2.35
N GLY A 39 1.06 -12.03 -2.38
CA GLY A 39 2.45 -12.41 -2.51
C GLY A 39 2.71 -13.84 -2.03
N LYS A 40 3.96 -14.28 -2.05
CA LYS A 40 5.16 -13.48 -2.42
C LYS A 40 5.25 -13.17 -3.92
N VAL A 41 5.78 -12.00 -4.26
CA VAL A 41 6.15 -11.60 -5.64
C VAL A 41 7.64 -11.28 -5.72
N THR A 42 8.21 -11.32 -6.93
CA THR A 42 9.58 -10.86 -7.18
C THR A 42 9.58 -9.47 -7.81
N SER A 43 10.10 -8.49 -7.08
CA SER A 43 10.35 -7.14 -7.57
C SER A 43 11.72 -7.09 -8.26
N VAL A 44 11.75 -6.68 -9.53
CA VAL A 44 12.98 -6.50 -10.31
C VAL A 44 13.18 -5.01 -10.57
N TYR A 45 14.30 -4.45 -10.14
CA TYR A 45 14.56 -3.01 -10.22
C TYR A 45 16.05 -2.71 -10.42
N ARG A 46 16.40 -1.45 -10.72
CA ARG A 46 17.80 -1.01 -10.81
C ARG A 46 18.18 -0.21 -9.57
N TRP A 47 19.27 -0.59 -8.91
CA TRP A 47 19.83 0.14 -7.78
C TRP A 47 21.34 0.25 -7.90
N LYS A 48 21.88 1.46 -7.76
CA LYS A 48 23.31 1.77 -7.92
C LYS A 48 23.94 1.16 -9.19
N GLY A 49 23.19 1.17 -10.31
CA GLY A 49 23.64 0.64 -11.60
C GLY A 49 23.41 -0.86 -11.82
N HIS A 50 23.07 -1.63 -10.79
CA HIS A 50 22.88 -3.08 -10.88
C HIS A 50 21.40 -3.47 -10.97
N ILE A 51 21.11 -4.57 -11.68
CA ILE A 51 19.78 -5.19 -11.67
C ILE A 51 19.64 -5.99 -10.37
N CYS A 52 18.69 -5.57 -9.53
CA CYS A 52 18.38 -6.19 -8.25
C CYS A 52 17.06 -6.96 -8.34
N ARG A 53 16.94 -7.97 -7.49
CA ARG A 53 15.71 -8.73 -7.27
C ARG A 53 15.44 -8.76 -5.77
N ALA A 54 14.20 -8.53 -5.38
CA ALA A 54 13.74 -8.66 -4.01
C ALA A 54 12.43 -9.44 -3.95
N GLU A 55 12.24 -10.24 -2.90
CA GLU A 55 10.93 -10.81 -2.60
C GLU A 55 10.10 -9.77 -1.83
N GLU A 56 8.91 -9.47 -2.32
CA GLU A 56 8.02 -8.50 -1.70
C GLU A 56 6.58 -9.04 -1.64
N TYR A 57 5.75 -8.33 -0.90
CA TYR A 57 4.30 -8.46 -0.90
C TYR A 57 3.71 -7.19 -1.47
N LEU A 58 2.68 -7.33 -2.31
CA LEU A 58 1.88 -6.21 -2.82
C LEU A 58 0.68 -5.96 -1.91
N CYS A 59 0.29 -4.69 -1.83
CA CYS A 59 -0.88 -4.24 -1.09
C CYS A 59 -1.74 -3.37 -2.01
N PHE A 60 -2.99 -3.78 -2.22
CA PHE A 60 -4.01 -3.02 -2.95
C PHE A 60 -5.03 -2.42 -1.98
N ILE A 61 -5.13 -1.10 -1.96
CA ILE A 61 -5.95 -0.34 -1.02
C ILE A 61 -7.05 0.39 -1.79
N LYS A 62 -8.31 0.07 -1.50
CA LYS A 62 -9.48 0.69 -2.16
C LYS A 62 -10.05 1.78 -1.26
N THR A 63 -10.04 3.01 -1.76
CA THR A 63 -10.45 4.20 -0.98
C THR A 63 -11.10 5.27 -1.87
N ARG A 64 -11.51 6.38 -1.25
CA ARG A 64 -12.06 7.57 -1.90
C ARG A 64 -10.92 8.53 -2.23
N LYS A 65 -10.99 9.23 -3.36
CA LYS A 65 -9.92 10.12 -3.84
C LYS A 65 -9.53 11.20 -2.83
N GLY A 66 -10.51 11.71 -2.06
CA GLY A 66 -10.26 12.71 -1.01
C GLY A 66 -9.39 12.20 0.16
N LEU A 67 -9.26 10.89 0.33
CA LEU A 67 -8.48 10.27 1.40
C LEU A 67 -7.04 9.91 0.99
N PHE A 68 -6.66 10.13 -0.28
CA PHE A 68 -5.35 9.73 -0.80
C PHE A 68 -4.18 10.19 0.07
N ASN A 69 -4.19 11.46 0.50
CA ASN A 69 -3.13 12.02 1.33
C ASN A 69 -3.10 11.39 2.74
N SER A 70 -4.26 11.12 3.33
CA SER A 70 -4.36 10.49 4.65
C SER A 70 -3.86 9.05 4.60
N VAL A 71 -4.23 8.29 3.56
CA VAL A 71 -3.72 6.93 3.32
C VAL A 71 -2.20 6.96 3.15
N GLY A 72 -1.68 7.88 2.33
CA GLY A 72 -0.24 8.04 2.09
C GLY A 72 0.56 8.35 3.37
N LYS A 73 0.00 9.13 4.31
CA LYS A 73 0.63 9.40 5.61
C LYS A 73 0.77 8.13 6.45
N ILE A 74 -0.28 7.30 6.52
CA ILE A 74 -0.24 6.03 7.26
C ILE A 74 0.77 5.07 6.64
N ILE A 75 0.77 4.94 5.31
CA ILE A 75 1.75 4.10 4.60
C ILE A 75 3.15 4.55 4.98
N LYS A 76 3.52 5.83 4.77
CA LYS A 76 4.88 6.34 5.07
C LYS A 76 5.29 6.18 6.53
N LYS A 77 4.36 6.29 7.47
CA LYS A 77 4.64 6.15 8.90
C LYS A 77 4.97 4.71 9.31
N LEU A 78 4.35 3.74 8.64
CA LEU A 78 4.41 2.33 9.02
C LEU A 78 5.22 1.48 8.03
N HIS A 79 5.65 2.07 6.92
CA HIS A 79 6.57 1.46 5.98
C HIS A 79 7.95 1.28 6.63
N ASN A 80 8.57 0.14 6.37
CA ASN A 80 9.97 -0.12 6.71
C ASN A 80 10.92 0.28 5.58
#